data_AF-A0A2V5PCD4-F1
#
_entry.id   AF-A0A2V5PCD4-F1
#
_cell.length_a   1.000
_cell.length_b   1.000
_cell.length_c   1.000
_cell.angle_alpha   90.00
_cell.angle_beta   90.00
_cell.angle_gamma   90.00
#
_symmetry.space_group_name_H-M   'P 1'
#
loop_
_entity.id
_entity.type
_entity.pdbx_description
1 polymer ?
#
loop_
_entity_poly.entity_id
_entity_poly.type
_entity_poly.pdbx_seq_one_letter_code
_entity_poly.pdbx_strand_id
1 'polypeptide(L)'
;MKSGPNGRCGLPAHFRSFAERRAGVRRGTLWSAPVRWRFHSAMSCEPVGADPEIQSASGLAHSKRPRGGFSFLELLIVVALVLVLTTLYWGTTSRSRPRKQLESCRQNLEKLFIALEIYANDHASKFPELAGARTSDEALDVLVPRYTVDTSLFTCPGSQDPALPGGEALRGRKISYAYYMGRRPADAQSALMSDCQVDTLSKTAGQNVFSITGQPPGNNHDRDGGNFLFCDGHAQPGPPRAAFSLGLTQGIVLLNPKP
;
A
#
# COMPACT_ATOMS: atom_id res chain seq x y z
N MET A 1 -37.01 23.58 59.44
CA MET A 1 -37.92 22.91 58.49
C MET A 1 -37.10 22.51 57.26
N LYS A 2 -37.08 21.19 56.94
CA LYS A 2 -36.85 20.51 55.63
C LYS A 2 -35.60 20.92 54.80
N SER A 3 -34.80 20.07 54.15
CA SER A 3 -34.83 18.63 53.83
C SER A 3 -33.60 18.32 52.94
N GLY A 4 -32.99 17.13 53.09
CA GLY A 4 -32.38 16.36 52.00
C GLY A 4 -30.86 16.45 51.77
N PRO A 5 -30.12 15.32 51.83
CA PRO A 5 -28.81 15.16 51.23
C PRO A 5 -28.93 14.46 49.86
N ASN A 6 -28.32 15.02 48.82
CA ASN A 6 -28.18 14.33 47.52
C ASN A 6 -26.78 14.54 46.94
N GLY A 7 -26.05 13.42 46.89
CA GLY A 7 -25.27 12.94 45.74
C GLY A 7 -24.05 13.72 45.28
N ARG A 8 -22.87 13.13 45.43
CA ARG A 8 -21.84 13.15 44.37
C ARG A 8 -21.14 11.81 44.22
N CYS A 9 -21.16 11.32 42.98
CA CYS A 9 -20.48 10.13 42.47
C CYS A 9 -18.96 10.32 42.45
N GLY A 10 -18.22 9.26 42.76
CA GLY A 10 -16.80 9.11 42.44
C GLY A 10 -16.59 7.92 41.51
N LEU A 11 -16.06 8.18 40.31
CA LEU A 11 -15.51 7.18 39.39
C LEU A 11 -13.99 7.38 39.30
N PRO A 12 -13.19 6.31 39.12
CA PRO A 12 -11.74 6.39 39.17
C PRO A 12 -11.13 6.82 37.83
N ALA A 13 -10.10 7.67 37.90
CA ALA A 13 -9.31 8.07 36.74
C ALA A 13 -8.17 7.07 36.49
N HIS A 14 -8.29 6.31 35.40
CA HIS A 14 -7.16 5.75 34.68
C HIS A 14 -6.68 6.76 33.65
N PHE A 15 -5.40 7.17 33.66
CA PHE A 15 -4.48 7.09 32.50
C PHE A 15 -3.13 7.79 32.76
N ARG A 16 -2.11 6.94 32.90
CA ARG A 16 -0.84 6.95 32.14
C ARG A 16 0.08 8.17 32.23
N SER A 17 1.08 8.00 33.09
CA SER A 17 2.45 8.47 32.89
C SER A 17 3.15 7.60 31.83
N PHE A 18 3.83 8.19 30.86
CA PHE A 18 5.07 7.61 30.36
C PHE A 18 6.05 8.70 29.90
N ALA A 19 7.20 8.68 30.56
CA ALA A 19 8.29 9.62 30.44
C ALA A 19 9.03 9.51 29.11
N GLU A 20 9.51 10.68 28.68
CA GLU A 20 10.46 10.92 27.59
C GLU A 20 11.72 10.04 27.73
N ARG A 21 12.16 9.43 26.62
CA ARG A 21 13.51 8.89 26.49
C ARG A 21 14.22 9.55 25.31
N ARG A 22 15.20 10.42 25.63
CA ARG A 22 16.21 10.93 24.72
C ARG A 22 17.10 9.77 24.25
N ALA A 23 17.29 9.65 22.93
CA ALA A 23 18.23 8.71 22.33
C ALA A 23 19.58 9.40 22.09
N GLY A 24 20.64 8.89 22.72
CA GLY A 24 22.02 9.20 22.40
C GLY A 24 22.57 8.19 21.38
N VAL A 25 23.23 8.70 20.34
CA VAL A 25 23.89 7.92 19.29
C VAL A 25 25.27 7.46 19.78
N ARG A 26 25.53 6.13 19.79
CA ARG A 26 26.88 5.56 19.77
C ARG A 26 26.94 4.32 18.86
N ARG A 27 28.10 4.19 18.24
CA ARG A 27 28.52 3.30 17.15
C ARG A 27 28.44 1.80 17.50
N GLY A 28 28.21 1.01 16.46
CA GLY A 28 28.81 -0.32 16.30
C GLY A 28 27.95 -1.50 16.75
N THR A 29 27.88 -2.51 15.88
CA THR A 29 27.34 -3.87 16.07
C THR A 29 25.83 -4.02 16.23
N LEU A 30 25.16 -4.32 15.11
CA LEU A 30 23.83 -4.93 15.06
C LEU A 30 23.95 -6.41 15.43
N TRP A 31 23.63 -6.76 16.67
CA TRP A 31 23.21 -8.11 17.04
C TRP A 31 21.74 -8.08 17.37
N SER A 32 20.98 -9.00 16.77
CA SER A 32 19.57 -9.21 16.99
C SER A 32 19.32 -9.64 18.43
N ALA A 33 18.66 -8.80 19.23
CA ALA A 33 18.18 -9.21 20.54
C ALA A 33 16.98 -10.18 20.36
N PRO A 34 16.97 -11.36 21.02
CA PRO A 34 15.83 -12.25 20.97
C PRO A 34 14.64 -11.64 21.73
N VAL A 35 13.48 -11.62 21.08
CA VAL A 35 12.19 -11.30 21.70
C VAL A 35 11.89 -12.35 22.77
N ARG A 36 12.11 -11.97 24.02
CA ARG A 36 11.85 -12.81 25.18
C ARG A 36 10.37 -12.71 25.55
N TRP A 37 9.58 -13.70 25.14
CA TRP A 37 8.19 -13.85 25.57
C TRP A 37 8.15 -14.04 27.10
N ARG A 38 7.71 -13.01 27.83
CA ARG A 38 7.35 -13.12 29.24
C ARG A 38 5.99 -13.80 29.33
N PHE A 39 5.99 -15.13 29.45
CA PHE A 39 4.84 -15.88 29.96
C PHE A 39 4.55 -15.41 31.39
N HIS A 40 3.34 -14.88 31.60
CA HIS A 40 2.88 -14.56 32.95
C HIS A 40 2.65 -15.87 33.71
N SER A 41 3.17 -15.90 34.93
CA SER A 41 3.10 -17.02 35.88
C SER A 41 1.68 -17.53 36.09
N ALA A 42 1.63 -18.85 36.23
CA ALA A 42 0.48 -19.65 36.63
C ALA A 42 -0.22 -19.08 37.88
N MET A 43 -1.56 -19.00 37.81
CA MET A 43 -2.43 -18.88 38.97
C MET A 43 -2.39 -20.22 39.73
N SER A 44 -1.90 -20.18 40.96
CA SER A 44 -1.98 -21.29 41.92
C SER A 44 -3.35 -21.25 42.59
N CYS A 45 -4.11 -22.34 42.53
CA CYS A 45 -5.24 -22.60 43.43
C CYS A 45 -4.79 -23.59 44.50
N GLU A 46 -4.97 -23.20 45.76
CA GLU A 46 -4.82 -24.10 46.92
C GLU A 46 -6.05 -25.02 47.08
N PRO A 47 -5.88 -26.24 47.63
CA PRO A 47 -6.99 -27.13 47.94
C PRO A 47 -7.56 -26.84 49.33
N VAL A 48 -8.89 -26.71 49.43
CA VAL A 48 -9.62 -26.62 50.70
C VAL A 48 -10.18 -27.99 51.06
N GLY A 49 -9.80 -28.46 52.25
CA GLY A 49 -10.63 -29.18 53.23
C GLY A 49 -11.39 -30.43 52.78
N ALA A 50 -10.88 -31.59 53.20
CA ALA A 50 -11.68 -32.81 53.37
C ALA A 50 -12.58 -32.68 54.61
N ASP A 51 -13.79 -33.24 54.54
CA ASP A 51 -14.49 -33.88 55.67
C ASP A 51 -15.68 -34.74 55.16
N PRO A 52 -16.21 -35.68 55.97
CA PRO A 52 -16.60 -37.00 55.49
C PRO A 52 -18.11 -37.27 55.33
N GLU A 53 -18.38 -38.34 54.57
CA GLU A 53 -19.42 -39.36 54.71
C GLU A 53 -20.88 -38.95 55.03
N ILE A 54 -21.76 -39.06 54.02
CA ILE A 54 -23.19 -39.34 54.21
C ILE A 54 -23.62 -40.50 53.30
N GLN A 55 -24.32 -41.44 53.94
CA GLN A 55 -24.75 -42.74 53.45
C GLN A 55 -25.84 -42.69 52.38
N SER A 56 -25.67 -43.61 51.41
CA SER A 56 -26.67 -44.45 50.74
C SER A 56 -28.15 -44.01 50.76
N ALA A 57 -28.66 -43.62 49.59
CA ALA A 57 -30.05 -43.85 49.21
C ALA A 57 -30.17 -44.10 47.69
N SER A 58 -30.42 -45.37 47.36
CA SER A 58 -31.48 -45.82 46.47
C SER A 58 -31.50 -45.30 45.02
N GLY A 59 -31.19 -46.24 44.12
CA GLY A 59 -31.18 -46.09 42.66
C GLY A 59 -32.42 -45.43 42.06
N LEU A 60 -32.16 -44.40 41.25
CA LEU A 60 -32.93 -44.10 40.06
C LEU A 60 -31.98 -44.31 38.88
N ALA A 61 -32.33 -45.29 38.04
CA ALA A 61 -31.57 -45.71 36.87
C ALA A 61 -31.18 -44.50 36.00
N HIS A 62 -29.89 -44.15 36.03
CA HIS A 62 -29.31 -43.22 35.07
C HIS A 62 -29.32 -43.94 33.73
N SER A 63 -30.35 -43.68 32.91
CA SER A 63 -30.36 -44.04 31.50
C SER A 63 -29.09 -43.47 30.88
N LYS A 64 -28.06 -44.32 30.73
CA LYS A 64 -26.89 -44.01 29.92
C LYS A 64 -27.41 -43.83 28.51
N ARG A 65 -27.76 -42.59 28.16
CA ARG A 65 -28.01 -42.23 26.79
C ARG A 65 -26.76 -42.68 26.01
N PRO A 66 -26.91 -43.54 25.00
CA PRO A 66 -25.77 -43.96 24.22
C PRO A 66 -25.12 -42.68 23.68
N ARG A 67 -23.87 -42.45 24.07
CA ARG A 67 -23.04 -41.41 23.46
C ARG A 67 -22.82 -41.88 22.04
N GLY A 68 -23.62 -41.37 21.10
CA GLY A 68 -23.46 -41.64 19.68
C GLY A 68 -22.06 -41.21 19.26
N GLY A 69 -21.22 -42.18 18.92
CA GLY A 69 -19.98 -41.92 18.21
C GLY A 69 -20.30 -41.60 16.76
N PHE A 70 -19.55 -40.68 16.16
CA PHE A 70 -19.66 -40.38 14.73
C PHE A 70 -19.45 -41.65 13.91
N SER A 71 -20.31 -41.85 12.90
CA SER A 71 -20.10 -42.91 11.92
C SER A 71 -18.85 -42.62 11.11
N PHE A 72 -18.10 -43.66 10.71
CA PHE A 72 -16.95 -43.51 9.81
C PHE A 72 -17.33 -42.80 8.51
N LEU A 73 -18.56 -43.02 8.04
CA LEU A 73 -19.09 -42.37 6.84
C LEU A 73 -19.31 -40.87 7.04
N GLU A 74 -19.81 -40.45 8.20
CA GLU A 74 -20.04 -39.04 8.50
C GLU A 74 -18.72 -38.26 8.54
N LEU A 75 -17.69 -38.83 9.19
CA LEU A 75 -16.37 -38.21 9.22
C LEU A 75 -15.75 -38.11 7.82
N LEU A 76 -15.93 -39.15 6.99
CA LEU A 76 -15.37 -39.21 5.65
C LEU A 76 -15.97 -38.14 4.73
N ILE A 77 -17.29 -37.93 4.78
CA ILE A 77 -17.96 -36.89 3.98
C ILE A 77 -17.50 -35.49 4.42
N VAL A 78 -17.37 -35.25 5.73
CA VAL A 78 -16.91 -33.95 6.25
C VAL A 78 -15.49 -33.65 5.79
N VAL A 79 -14.57 -34.60 5.94
CA VAL A 79 -13.18 -34.41 5.49
C VAL A 79 -13.14 -34.23 3.97
N ALA A 80 -13.92 -35.00 3.20
CA ALA A 80 -14.01 -34.82 1.75
C ALA A 80 -14.49 -33.41 1.37
N LEU A 81 -15.55 -32.91 2.01
CA LEU A 81 -16.04 -31.55 1.78
C LEU A 81 -15.02 -30.48 2.17
N VAL A 82 -14.33 -30.64 3.30
CA VAL A 82 -13.27 -29.71 3.73
C VAL A 82 -12.11 -29.70 2.72
N LEU A 83 -11.70 -30.86 2.20
CA LEU A 83 -10.65 -30.95 1.17
C LEU A 83 -11.08 -30.27 -0.15
N VAL A 84 -12.31 -30.47 -0.60
CA VAL A 84 -12.82 -29.80 -1.81
C VAL A 84 -12.89 -28.28 -1.61
N LEU A 85 -13.40 -27.81 -0.47
CA LEU A 85 -13.49 -26.37 -0.19
C LEU A 85 -12.11 -25.73 -0.05
N THR A 86 -11.18 -26.38 0.65
CA THR A 86 -9.82 -25.85 0.83
C THR A 86 -9.05 -25.78 -0.47
N THR A 87 -9.17 -26.77 -1.36
CA THR A 87 -8.51 -26.76 -2.69
C THR A 87 -9.01 -25.63 -3.60
N LEU A 88 -10.30 -25.30 -3.55
CA LEU A 88 -10.87 -24.16 -4.30
C LEU A 88 -10.52 -22.81 -3.65
N TYR A 89 -10.47 -22.76 -2.32
CA TYR A 89 -10.11 -21.55 -1.58
C TYR A 89 -8.63 -21.18 -1.74
N TRP A 90 -7.73 -22.17 -1.85
CA TRP A 90 -6.29 -21.97 -2.05
C TRP A 90 -5.89 -21.60 -3.48
N GLY A 91 -6.82 -21.06 -4.28
CA GLY A 91 -6.61 -20.64 -5.65
C GLY A 91 -5.25 -19.96 -5.88
N THR A 92 -4.59 -20.32 -6.99
CA THR A 92 -3.21 -19.93 -7.28
C THR A 92 -3.11 -18.42 -7.55
N THR A 93 -2.49 -17.66 -6.64
CA THR A 93 -2.46 -16.19 -6.71
C THR A 93 -1.28 -15.59 -7.49
N SER A 94 -0.55 -16.40 -8.27
CA SER A 94 0.75 -15.97 -8.84
C SER A 94 0.65 -14.95 -9.97
N ARG A 95 -0.36 -15.03 -10.85
CA ARG A 95 -0.50 -14.13 -12.02
C ARG A 95 -1.19 -12.80 -11.71
N SER A 96 -1.74 -12.61 -10.51
CA SER A 96 -2.49 -11.40 -10.17
C SER A 96 -1.61 -10.24 -9.71
N ARG A 97 -0.39 -10.49 -9.23
CA ARG A 97 0.47 -9.47 -8.62
C ARG A 97 0.94 -8.39 -9.61
N PRO A 98 1.48 -8.73 -10.81
CA PRO A 98 1.92 -7.70 -11.76
C PRO A 98 0.78 -6.80 -12.23
N ARG A 99 -0.39 -7.39 -12.54
CA ARG A 99 -1.60 -6.62 -12.89
C ARG A 99 -2.08 -5.72 -11.76
N LYS A 100 -2.04 -6.18 -10.51
CA LYS A 100 -2.41 -5.36 -9.34
C LYS A 100 -1.46 -4.19 -9.14
N GLN A 101 -0.16 -4.39 -9.35
CA GLN A 101 0.82 -3.30 -9.28
C GLN A 101 0.59 -2.27 -10.37
N LEU A 102 0.31 -2.72 -11.60
CA LEU A 102 0.02 -1.83 -12.72
C LEU A 102 -1.29 -1.04 -12.49
N GLU A 103 -2.32 -1.66 -11.94
CA GLU A 103 -3.55 -0.97 -11.52
C GLU A 103 -3.30 0.03 -10.37
N SER A 104 -2.49 -0.34 -9.38
CA SER A 104 -2.13 0.58 -8.28
C SER A 104 -1.31 1.77 -8.78
N CYS A 105 -0.41 1.54 -9.74
CA CYS A 105 0.34 2.58 -10.42
C CYS A 105 -0.59 3.55 -11.18
N ARG A 106 -1.61 3.02 -11.87
CA ARG A 106 -2.65 3.82 -12.55
C ARG A 106 -3.39 4.72 -11.56
N GLN A 107 -3.79 4.18 -10.41
CA GLN A 107 -4.45 4.97 -9.35
C GLN A 107 -3.54 6.05 -8.75
N ASN A 108 -2.23 5.80 -8.63
CA ASN A 108 -1.27 6.82 -8.21
C ASN A 108 -1.19 7.97 -9.21
N LEU A 109 -1.15 7.66 -10.51
CA LEU A 109 -1.17 8.67 -11.58
C LEU A 109 -2.45 9.50 -11.58
N GLU A 110 -3.62 8.89 -11.40
CA GLU A 110 -4.90 9.61 -11.28
C GLU A 110 -4.92 10.55 -10.07
N LYS A 111 -4.43 10.10 -8.91
CA LYS A 111 -4.29 10.97 -7.73
C LYS A 111 -3.30 12.10 -7.97
N LEU A 112 -2.21 11.82 -8.68
CA LEU A 112 -1.21 12.83 -9.02
C LEU A 112 -1.77 13.88 -9.98
N PHE A 113 -2.66 13.49 -10.90
CA PHE A 113 -3.38 14.42 -11.76
C PHE A 113 -4.17 15.45 -10.97
N ILE A 114 -4.83 15.06 -9.87
CA ILE A 114 -5.55 16.00 -9.01
C ILE A 114 -4.61 17.11 -8.49
N ALA A 115 -3.40 16.75 -8.05
CA ALA A 115 -2.42 17.73 -7.60
C ALA A 115 -1.93 18.64 -8.75
N LEU A 116 -1.72 18.07 -9.94
CA LEU A 116 -1.35 18.80 -11.15
C LEU A 116 -2.44 19.76 -11.62
N GLU A 117 -3.71 19.36 -11.52
CA GLU A 117 -4.88 20.15 -11.89
C GLU A 117 -5.06 21.34 -10.93
N ILE A 118 -4.94 21.11 -9.62
CA ILE A 118 -4.97 22.20 -8.62
C ILE A 118 -3.82 23.18 -8.89
N TYR A 119 -2.61 22.68 -9.19
CA TYR A 119 -1.49 23.53 -9.60
C TYR A 119 -1.85 24.34 -10.85
N ALA A 120 -2.37 23.70 -11.90
CA ALA A 120 -2.69 24.38 -13.15
C ALA A 120 -3.76 25.48 -12.96
N ASN A 121 -4.73 25.26 -12.07
CA ASN A 121 -5.73 26.27 -11.71
C ASN A 121 -5.11 27.52 -11.08
N ASP A 122 -4.06 27.36 -10.25
CA ASP A 122 -3.33 28.47 -9.64
C ASP A 122 -2.33 29.15 -10.61
N HIS A 123 -1.88 28.44 -11.65
CA HIS A 123 -0.78 28.84 -12.53
C HIS A 123 -1.21 29.05 -13.99
N ALA A 124 -2.34 29.74 -14.20
CA ALA A 124 -2.84 30.15 -15.52
C ALA A 124 -2.98 28.98 -16.52
N SER A 125 -3.50 27.84 -16.05
CA SER A 125 -3.71 26.62 -16.83
C SER A 125 -2.43 26.04 -17.44
N LYS A 126 -1.32 26.10 -16.69
CA LYS A 126 -0.04 25.47 -17.05
C LYS A 126 0.31 24.42 -16.02
N PHE A 127 0.77 23.26 -16.47
CA PHE A 127 1.37 22.28 -15.58
C PHE A 127 2.78 22.74 -15.15
N PRO A 128 3.38 22.11 -14.12
CA PRO A 128 4.71 22.48 -13.63
C PRO A 128 5.77 22.51 -14.73
N GLU A 129 6.45 23.65 -14.87
CA GLU A 129 7.55 23.82 -15.82
C GLU A 129 8.75 24.44 -15.11
N LEU A 130 9.92 23.86 -15.32
CA LEU A 130 11.18 24.40 -14.83
C LEU A 130 12.19 24.46 -15.97
N ALA A 131 12.60 25.68 -16.32
CA ALA A 131 13.58 25.91 -17.38
C ALA A 131 14.89 25.19 -17.06
N GLY A 132 15.34 24.33 -17.97
CA GLY A 132 16.58 23.57 -17.82
C GLY A 132 16.48 22.32 -16.93
N ALA A 133 15.27 21.92 -16.51
CA ALA A 133 15.06 20.65 -15.83
C ALA A 133 15.56 19.47 -16.68
N ARG A 134 16.27 18.55 -16.05
CA ARG A 134 16.84 17.35 -16.70
C ARG A 134 16.10 16.08 -16.32
N THR A 135 15.44 16.09 -15.17
CA THR A 135 14.72 14.95 -14.63
C THR A 135 13.36 15.36 -14.11
N SER A 136 12.44 14.40 -14.05
CA SER A 136 11.06 14.62 -13.67
C SER A 136 10.90 15.14 -12.23
N ASP A 137 11.80 14.75 -11.31
CA ASP A 137 11.77 15.22 -9.92
C ASP A 137 12.03 16.72 -9.81
N GLU A 138 12.90 17.29 -10.64
CA GLU A 138 13.21 18.72 -10.62
C GLU A 138 12.01 19.58 -11.03
N ALA A 139 11.26 19.13 -12.05
CA ALA A 139 10.09 19.84 -12.55
C ALA A 139 8.86 19.68 -11.62
N LEU A 140 8.69 18.50 -11.03
CA LEU A 140 7.54 18.18 -10.17
C LEU A 140 7.72 18.59 -8.71
N ASP A 141 8.93 18.98 -8.29
CA ASP A 141 9.27 19.41 -6.92
C ASP A 141 8.30 20.48 -6.38
N VAL A 142 7.82 21.38 -7.24
CA VAL A 142 6.88 22.46 -6.88
C VAL A 142 5.53 21.96 -6.35
N LEU A 143 5.15 20.70 -6.65
CA LEU A 143 3.92 20.10 -6.16
C LEU A 143 3.98 19.79 -4.66
N VAL A 144 5.17 19.56 -4.11
CA VAL A 144 5.35 19.13 -2.71
C VAL A 144 5.98 20.26 -1.89
N PRO A 145 5.50 20.55 -0.67
CA PRO A 145 4.33 19.97 0.00
C PRO A 145 3.01 20.69 -0.31
N ARG A 146 3.02 21.72 -1.17
CA ARG A 146 1.91 22.68 -1.30
C ARG A 146 0.64 22.10 -1.92
N TYR A 147 0.79 21.25 -2.94
CA TYR A 147 -0.32 20.66 -3.71
C TYR A 147 -0.55 19.19 -3.34
N THR A 148 0.48 18.51 -2.83
CA THR A 148 0.36 17.19 -2.20
C THR A 148 1.44 17.00 -1.14
N VAL A 149 1.10 16.33 -0.05
CA VAL A 149 2.04 15.86 0.97
C VAL A 149 2.34 14.37 0.82
N ASP A 150 1.55 13.65 0.03
CA ASP A 150 1.71 12.22 -0.20
C ASP A 150 2.73 12.00 -1.33
N THR A 151 4.00 11.93 -0.94
CA THR A 151 5.12 11.69 -1.87
C THR A 151 5.17 10.23 -2.35
N SER A 152 4.42 9.32 -1.72
CA SER A 152 4.35 7.92 -2.16
C SER A 152 3.69 7.77 -3.54
N LEU A 153 2.89 8.76 -3.94
CA LEU A 153 2.26 8.84 -5.27
C LEU A 153 3.28 8.96 -6.41
N PHE A 154 4.52 9.38 -6.13
CA PHE A 154 5.59 9.51 -7.14
C PHE A 154 6.43 8.23 -7.30
N THR A 155 6.15 7.20 -6.52
CA THR A 155 6.81 5.90 -6.60
C THR A 155 5.85 4.87 -7.20
N CYS A 156 6.27 4.24 -8.30
CA CYS A 156 5.53 3.15 -8.91
C CYS A 156 5.73 1.87 -8.09
N PRO A 157 4.67 1.16 -7.65
CA PRO A 157 4.80 -0.05 -6.86
C PRO A 157 5.46 -1.23 -7.61
N GLY A 158 5.63 -1.13 -8.94
CA GLY A 158 6.37 -2.10 -9.74
C GLY A 158 7.88 -1.85 -9.82
N SER A 159 8.33 -0.60 -9.65
CA SER A 159 9.73 -0.18 -9.83
C SER A 159 10.71 -0.69 -8.78
N GLN A 160 10.21 -1.25 -7.66
CA GLN A 160 11.00 -1.66 -6.48
C GLN A 160 11.82 -0.53 -5.85
N ASP A 161 11.55 0.73 -6.22
CA ASP A 161 12.20 1.90 -5.63
C ASP A 161 11.74 2.09 -4.16
N PRO A 162 12.62 2.61 -3.29
CA PRO A 162 12.24 2.91 -1.90
C PRO A 162 11.17 4.01 -1.85
N ALA A 163 10.23 3.86 -0.93
CA ALA A 163 9.21 4.87 -0.70
C ALA A 163 9.84 6.20 -0.25
N LEU A 164 9.28 7.30 -0.74
CA LEU A 164 9.70 8.64 -0.37
C LEU A 164 9.09 9.05 0.99
N PRO A 165 9.82 9.79 1.82
CA PRO A 165 9.26 10.39 3.03
C PRO A 165 8.21 11.45 2.66
N GLY A 166 7.08 11.44 3.38
CA GLY A 166 5.95 12.34 3.12
C GLY A 166 6.32 13.82 3.32
N GLY A 167 5.86 14.67 2.40
CA GLY A 167 6.00 16.13 2.47
C GLY A 167 7.42 16.67 2.26
N GLU A 168 8.42 15.82 2.00
CA GLU A 168 9.77 16.26 1.65
C GLU A 168 9.90 16.60 0.15
N ALA A 169 10.84 17.50 -0.17
CA ALA A 169 11.17 17.86 -1.55
C ALA A 169 11.51 16.61 -2.40
N LEU A 170 11.02 16.60 -3.64
CA LEU A 170 11.29 15.55 -4.61
C LEU A 170 12.67 15.72 -5.23
N ARG A 171 13.16 16.96 -5.33
CA ARG A 171 14.43 17.29 -5.99
C ARG A 171 15.59 16.47 -5.41
N GLY A 172 16.28 15.74 -6.28
CA GLY A 172 17.42 14.89 -5.94
C GLY A 172 17.03 13.50 -5.44
N ARG A 173 15.74 13.19 -5.27
CA ARG A 173 15.22 11.88 -4.94
C ARG A 173 14.87 11.10 -6.21
N LYS A 174 14.74 9.78 -6.08
CA LYS A 174 14.33 8.90 -7.17
C LYS A 174 12.81 8.78 -7.17
N ILE A 175 12.18 9.24 -8.25
CA ILE A 175 10.76 8.99 -8.54
C ILE A 175 10.66 7.98 -9.70
N SER A 176 9.49 7.40 -9.95
CA SER A 176 9.35 6.32 -10.94
C SER A 176 8.71 6.74 -12.26
N TYR A 177 8.22 7.98 -12.35
CA TYR A 177 7.42 8.46 -13.48
C TYR A 177 8.21 9.40 -14.39
N ALA A 178 7.98 9.28 -15.69
CA ALA A 178 8.37 10.25 -16.68
C ALA A 178 7.29 11.34 -16.81
N TYR A 179 7.71 12.56 -17.16
CA TYR A 179 6.86 13.74 -17.21
C TYR A 179 7.04 14.51 -18.52
N TYR A 180 5.94 14.82 -19.19
CA TYR A 180 5.90 15.63 -20.40
C TYR A 180 5.73 17.10 -20.02
N MET A 181 6.85 17.76 -19.75
CA MET A 181 6.89 19.18 -19.42
C MET A 181 6.49 20.03 -20.62
N GLY A 182 5.74 21.11 -20.40
CA GLY A 182 5.24 22.02 -21.45
C GLY A 182 3.79 21.76 -21.87
N ARG A 183 3.18 20.67 -21.39
CA ARG A 183 1.77 20.34 -21.65
C ARG A 183 0.83 21.26 -20.87
N ARG A 184 -0.40 21.40 -21.37
CA ARG A 184 -1.48 22.15 -20.71
C ARG A 184 -2.74 21.29 -20.60
N PRO A 185 -3.66 21.61 -19.67
CA PRO A 185 -4.96 20.91 -19.58
C PRO A 185 -5.76 20.94 -20.90
N ALA A 186 -5.55 21.96 -21.74
CA ALA A 186 -6.17 22.05 -23.07
C ALA A 186 -5.72 20.95 -24.05
N ASP A 187 -4.57 20.31 -23.82
CA ASP A 187 -4.02 19.24 -24.66
C ASP A 187 -4.61 17.87 -24.31
N ALA A 188 -5.92 17.79 -24.04
CA ALA A 188 -6.62 16.66 -23.40
C ALA A 188 -6.15 15.25 -23.84
N GLN A 189 -5.98 15.02 -25.14
CA GLN A 189 -5.62 13.72 -25.72
C GLN A 189 -4.11 13.42 -25.72
N SER A 190 -3.29 14.31 -25.17
CA SER A 190 -1.83 14.14 -25.08
C SER A 190 -1.42 13.50 -23.76
N ALA A 191 -0.43 12.62 -23.81
CA ALA A 191 0.19 12.09 -22.60
C ALA A 191 0.88 13.22 -21.81
N LEU A 192 0.59 13.27 -20.51
CA LEU A 192 1.13 14.19 -19.51
C LEU A 192 2.20 13.51 -18.65
N MET A 193 1.97 12.26 -18.25
CA MET A 193 2.92 11.44 -17.50
C MET A 193 2.89 10.00 -17.99
N SER A 194 3.96 9.26 -17.71
CA SER A 194 3.97 7.81 -17.86
C SER A 194 4.88 7.18 -16.81
N ASP A 195 4.90 5.85 -16.74
CA ASP A 195 6.05 5.16 -16.16
C ASP A 195 7.37 5.58 -16.85
N CYS A 196 8.50 5.33 -16.20
CA CYS A 196 9.84 5.57 -16.78
C CYS A 196 9.94 4.97 -18.19
N GLN A 197 10.46 5.74 -19.15
CA GLN A 197 10.61 5.29 -20.53
C GLN A 197 12.04 4.85 -20.83
N VAL A 198 12.20 4.07 -21.90
CA VAL A 198 13.52 3.59 -22.34
C VAL A 198 14.46 4.73 -22.79
N ASP A 199 13.91 5.82 -23.30
CA ASP A 199 14.60 7.06 -23.66
C ASP A 199 13.61 8.24 -23.67
N THR A 200 14.11 9.45 -23.89
CA THR A 200 13.31 10.69 -23.89
C THR A 200 12.98 11.19 -25.31
N LEU A 201 13.12 10.36 -26.34
CA LEU A 201 12.85 10.75 -27.73
C LEU A 201 11.36 10.64 -28.06
N SER A 202 10.91 11.40 -29.06
CA SER A 202 9.55 11.27 -29.59
C SER A 202 9.29 9.87 -30.13
N LYS A 203 8.08 9.34 -29.94
CA LYS A 203 7.72 7.99 -30.36
C LYS A 203 6.61 7.98 -31.40
N THR A 204 6.71 7.12 -32.39
CA THR A 204 5.60 6.73 -33.27
C THR A 204 5.07 5.36 -32.86
N ALA A 205 3.85 5.04 -33.29
CA ALA A 205 3.23 3.74 -33.00
C ALA A 205 4.15 2.57 -33.37
N GLY A 206 4.29 1.61 -32.45
CA GLY A 206 5.14 0.42 -32.59
C GLY A 206 6.58 0.58 -32.07
N GLN A 207 7.06 1.80 -31.80
CA GLN A 207 8.37 2.01 -31.19
C GLN A 207 8.36 1.67 -29.69
N ASN A 208 9.50 1.24 -29.16
CA ASN A 208 9.62 0.88 -27.74
C ASN A 208 9.50 2.14 -26.86
N VAL A 209 8.54 2.12 -25.94
CA VAL A 209 8.35 3.12 -24.88
C VAL A 209 8.86 2.58 -23.55
N PHE A 210 8.48 1.35 -23.23
CA PHE A 210 8.93 0.62 -22.06
C PHE A 210 9.84 -0.55 -22.46
N SER A 211 10.50 -1.14 -21.48
CA SER A 211 11.38 -2.28 -21.68
C SER A 211 10.62 -3.48 -22.22
N ILE A 212 11.09 -4.03 -23.33
CA ILE A 212 10.56 -5.30 -23.87
C ILE A 212 11.28 -6.52 -23.29
N THR A 213 12.43 -6.31 -22.64
CA THR A 213 13.27 -7.37 -22.08
C THR A 213 13.09 -7.54 -20.58
N GLY A 214 12.51 -6.54 -19.91
CA GLY A 214 12.41 -6.46 -18.45
C GLY A 214 13.60 -5.76 -17.78
N GLN A 215 14.60 -5.37 -18.58
CA GLN A 215 15.80 -4.72 -18.08
C GLN A 215 15.65 -3.19 -18.12
N PRO A 216 16.22 -2.46 -17.14
CA PRO A 216 16.23 -1.00 -17.17
C PRO A 216 16.93 -0.46 -18.44
N PRO A 217 16.62 0.78 -18.86
CA PRO A 217 15.57 1.68 -18.34
C PRO A 217 14.14 1.26 -18.74
N GLY A 218 13.15 1.85 -18.08
CA GLY A 218 11.73 1.69 -18.39
C GLY A 218 11.12 0.31 -18.11
N ASN A 219 11.59 -0.36 -17.07
CA ASN A 219 11.15 -1.70 -16.68
C ASN A 219 10.30 -1.71 -15.40
N ASN A 220 9.58 -0.63 -15.11
CA ASN A 220 8.70 -0.51 -13.94
C ASN A 220 7.74 -1.69 -13.80
N HIS A 221 7.32 -2.30 -14.91
CA HIS A 221 6.45 -3.48 -14.93
C HIS A 221 7.04 -4.60 -15.81
N ASP A 222 8.35 -4.86 -15.71
CA ASP A 222 9.03 -5.93 -16.46
C ASP A 222 8.75 -5.83 -17.98
N ARG A 223 8.05 -6.80 -18.58
CA ARG A 223 7.66 -6.85 -19.99
C ARG A 223 6.19 -6.52 -20.23
N ASP A 224 5.46 -6.17 -19.17
CA ASP A 224 4.01 -5.93 -19.23
C ASP A 224 3.68 -4.53 -19.78
N GLY A 225 4.67 -3.65 -19.88
CA GLY A 225 4.52 -2.27 -20.37
C GLY A 225 4.52 -1.27 -19.22
N GLY A 226 3.55 -0.36 -19.21
CA GLY A 226 3.44 0.69 -18.21
C GLY A 226 2.18 1.51 -18.38
N ASN A 227 1.98 2.49 -17.52
CA ASN A 227 0.82 3.38 -17.57
C ASN A 227 1.15 4.72 -18.24
N PHE A 228 0.12 5.30 -18.85
CA PHE A 228 0.09 6.66 -19.35
C PHE A 228 -1.03 7.43 -18.66
N LEU A 229 -0.73 8.64 -18.20
CA LEU A 229 -1.68 9.64 -17.75
C LEU A 229 -1.80 10.71 -18.82
N PHE A 230 -3.01 11.12 -19.13
CA PHE A 230 -3.31 12.12 -20.15
C PHE A 230 -3.70 13.47 -19.52
N CYS A 231 -3.70 14.52 -20.34
CA CYS A 231 -3.93 15.89 -19.86
C CYS A 231 -5.37 16.16 -19.39
N ASP A 232 -6.32 15.28 -19.72
CA ASP A 232 -7.70 15.28 -19.21
C ASP A 232 -7.88 14.45 -17.93
N GLY A 233 -6.80 13.86 -17.41
CA GLY A 233 -6.79 13.09 -16.18
C GLY A 233 -7.06 11.60 -16.33
N HIS A 234 -7.39 11.11 -17.52
CA HIS A 234 -7.54 9.67 -17.70
C HIS A 234 -6.17 8.98 -17.66
N ALA A 235 -6.09 7.87 -16.92
CA ALA A 235 -4.91 7.00 -16.91
C ALA A 235 -5.25 5.64 -17.49
N GLN A 236 -4.42 5.15 -18.41
CA GLN A 236 -4.59 3.84 -19.04
C GLN A 236 -3.27 3.07 -19.15
N PRO A 237 -3.31 1.73 -19.05
CA PRO A 237 -2.16 0.91 -19.35
C PRO A 237 -1.87 0.87 -20.85
N GLY A 238 -0.59 0.86 -21.19
CA GLY A 238 -0.10 0.67 -22.54
C GLY A 238 0.93 -0.46 -22.62
N PRO A 239 1.00 -1.17 -23.77
CA PRO A 239 2.02 -2.20 -23.97
C PRO A 239 3.43 -1.58 -24.04
N PRO A 240 4.50 -2.40 -23.99
CA PRO A 240 5.87 -1.90 -24.11
C PRO A 240 6.16 -1.09 -25.38
N ARG A 241 5.41 -1.34 -26.45
CA ARG A 241 5.47 -0.59 -27.70
C ARG A 241 4.36 0.44 -27.75
N ALA A 242 4.66 1.63 -28.24
CA ALA A 242 3.72 2.74 -28.31
C ALA A 242 2.45 2.33 -29.08
N ALA A 243 1.29 2.43 -28.43
CA ALA A 243 -0.01 2.22 -29.09
C ALA A 243 -0.47 3.44 -29.90
N PHE A 244 0.11 4.61 -29.60
CA PHE A 244 -0.18 5.90 -30.23
C PHE A 244 1.11 6.74 -30.32
N SER A 245 1.08 7.83 -31.08
CA SER A 245 2.25 8.70 -31.24
C SER A 245 2.47 9.59 -30.01
N LEU A 246 3.67 9.55 -29.45
CA LEU A 246 4.14 10.41 -28.36
C LEU A 246 5.02 11.50 -28.96
N GLY A 247 4.38 12.46 -29.64
CA GLY A 247 5.06 13.57 -30.29
C GLY A 247 5.56 14.61 -29.29
N LEU A 248 6.83 15.00 -29.41
CA LEU A 248 7.44 16.12 -28.70
C LEU A 248 7.47 17.33 -29.66
N THR A 249 6.39 18.11 -29.68
CA THR A 249 6.29 19.35 -30.47
C THR A 249 7.13 20.47 -29.83
N GLN A 250 7.22 21.63 -30.50
CA GLN A 250 7.98 22.77 -29.97
C GLN A 250 7.51 23.15 -28.56
N GLY A 251 8.45 23.14 -27.60
CA GLY A 251 8.20 23.46 -26.19
C GLY A 251 7.85 22.27 -25.31
N ILE A 252 7.64 21.08 -25.86
CA ILE A 252 7.39 19.86 -25.08
C ILE A 252 8.71 19.11 -24.86
N VAL A 253 9.03 18.83 -23.60
CA VAL A 253 10.22 18.08 -23.22
C VAL A 253 9.81 16.88 -22.36
N LEU A 254 10.18 15.68 -22.82
CA LEU A 254 10.02 14.48 -22.00
C LEU A 254 11.19 14.38 -21.02
N LEU A 255 10.87 14.40 -19.73
CA LEU A 255 11.81 14.19 -18.65
C LEU A 255 11.60 12.79 -18.12
N ASN A 256 12.68 12.01 -18.04
CA ASN A 256 12.68 10.73 -17.34
C ASN A 256 13.06 10.95 -15.86
N PRO A 257 12.71 10.01 -14.98
CA PRO A 257 13.24 10.01 -13.63
C PRO A 257 14.75 9.82 -13.64
N LYS A 258 15.37 10.19 -12.53
CA LYS A 258 16.80 9.94 -12.31
C LYS A 258 17.12 8.44 -12.43
N PRO A 259 18.20 8.05 -13.12
CA PRO A 259 18.61 6.66 -13.27
C PRO A 259 18.93 6.00 -11.91
#